data_AF-A0A8C8CBK4-F1
#
_entry.id   AF-A0A8C8CBK4-F1
#
_cell.length_a   1.000
_cell.length_b   1.000
_cell.length_c   1.000
_cell.angle_alpha   90.00
_cell.angle_beta   90.00
_cell.angle_gamma   90.00
#
_symmetry.space_group_name_H-M   'P 1'
#
loop_
_entity.id
_entity.type
_entity.pdbx_description
1 polymer ?
#
loop_
_entity_poly.entity_id
_entity_poly.type
_entity_poly.pdbx_seq_one_letter_code
_entity_poly.pdbx_strand_id
1 'polypeptide(L)'
;MSEQQGAPEQLAAGKSQGGAGATYKVVVFEFENFCGKKVELSAECKNVIEKGCEKVGSIIVESGPWVAFERQAFGGEQFVLEKGEYPRWSTWTNSQTNNYLLSLRPLKVDSADHKLHLFENPGFAGRKMEIVDDDVPSLWVHGFQDRVASIKATNGAWVGYMFPGYRGRQYIFEHGDYKHWNDWGASTPQIQSVRRVRDMQWHKRGCFIAPTPTPTPTPAPNPTPPAPPNATGTS
;
A
#
# COMPACT_ATOMS: atom_id res chain seq x y z
N MET A 1 10.10 54.01 -15.66
CA MET A 1 9.04 53.01 -15.90
C MET A 1 9.40 51.81 -15.06
N SER A 2 8.58 51.51 -14.05
CA SER A 2 8.86 50.48 -13.06
C SER A 2 8.00 49.27 -13.38
N GLU A 3 8.61 48.20 -13.89
CA GLU A 3 7.92 46.94 -14.14
C GLU A 3 8.04 46.04 -12.91
N GLN A 4 6.91 45.82 -12.25
CA GLN A 4 6.71 44.80 -11.23
C GLN A 4 6.72 43.43 -11.92
N GLN A 5 7.59 42.53 -11.50
CA GLN A 5 7.46 41.09 -11.78
C GLN A 5 6.95 40.39 -10.51
N GLY A 6 5.78 39.78 -10.65
CA GLY A 6 5.01 39.14 -9.60
C GLY A 6 5.65 37.87 -9.05
N ALA A 7 5.34 37.61 -7.78
CA ALA A 7 5.75 36.43 -7.03
C ALA A 7 5.12 35.14 -7.60
N PRO A 8 5.79 33.98 -7.47
CA PRO A 8 5.21 32.70 -7.89
C PRO A 8 4.09 32.28 -6.95
N GLU A 9 2.92 32.03 -7.54
CA GLU A 9 1.69 31.59 -6.89
C GLU A 9 1.87 30.19 -6.27
N GLN A 10 1.68 30.13 -4.97
CA GLN A 10 1.85 28.94 -4.14
C GLN A 10 0.65 28.01 -4.37
N LEU A 11 0.87 26.89 -5.06
CA LEU A 11 -0.15 25.86 -5.30
C LEU A 11 -0.71 25.36 -3.95
N ALA A 12 -1.97 25.72 -3.70
CA ALA A 12 -2.70 25.35 -2.51
C ALA A 12 -2.83 23.83 -2.36
N ALA A 13 -2.60 23.35 -1.14
CA ALA A 13 -2.85 21.98 -0.74
C ALA A 13 -4.32 21.63 -0.98
N GLY A 14 -4.58 20.88 -2.06
CA GLY A 14 -5.89 20.35 -2.37
C GLY A 14 -6.34 19.40 -1.26
N LYS A 15 -7.48 19.71 -0.64
CA LYS A 15 -8.19 18.83 0.28
C LYS A 15 -8.41 17.48 -0.41
N SER A 16 -7.86 16.41 0.16
CA SER A 16 -8.06 15.04 -0.32
C SER A 16 -9.47 14.56 0.06
N GLN A 17 -10.48 14.96 -0.71
CA GLN A 17 -11.75 14.26 -0.69
C GLN A 17 -11.57 12.90 -1.40
N GLY A 18 -11.65 11.84 -0.59
CA GLY A 18 -11.76 10.47 -1.07
C GLY A 18 -13.10 10.23 -1.73
N GLY A 19 -13.12 9.37 -2.75
CA GLY A 19 -14.36 8.86 -3.33
C GLY A 19 -15.25 8.21 -2.27
N ALA A 20 -16.55 8.31 -2.47
CA ALA A 20 -17.59 7.92 -1.53
C ALA A 20 -17.35 6.52 -0.90
N GLY A 21 -17.17 6.49 0.43
CA GLY A 21 -17.39 5.29 1.26
C GLY A 21 -16.23 4.34 1.51
N ALA A 22 -15.02 4.58 0.98
CA ALA A 22 -13.86 3.72 1.29
C ALA A 22 -13.26 4.07 2.67
N THR A 23 -13.48 3.20 3.66
CA THR A 23 -12.83 3.30 4.97
C THR A 23 -11.42 2.76 4.86
N TYR A 24 -10.41 3.61 5.05
CA TYR A 24 -9.01 3.18 5.13
C TYR A 24 -8.61 2.98 6.60
N LYS A 25 -7.86 1.90 6.87
CA LYS A 25 -7.32 1.62 8.19
C LYS A 25 -6.03 0.82 8.10
N VAL A 26 -4.98 1.35 8.73
CA VAL A 26 -3.68 0.69 8.90
C VAL A 26 -3.23 0.84 10.34
N VAL A 27 -2.62 -0.21 10.87
CA VAL A 27 -2.05 -0.27 12.21
C VAL A 27 -0.55 -0.47 12.08
N VAL A 28 0.21 0.44 12.66
CA VAL A 28 1.67 0.44 12.66
C VAL A 28 2.16 0.08 14.06
N PHE A 29 3.10 -0.85 14.15
CA PHE A 29 3.67 -1.32 15.41
C PHE A 29 5.15 -0.98 15.49
N GLU A 30 5.60 -0.67 16.70
CA GLU A 30 6.99 -0.31 16.98
C GLU A 30 7.97 -1.49 16.77
N PHE A 31 7.55 -2.71 17.09
CA PHE A 31 8.39 -3.90 16.97
C PHE A 31 7.88 -4.87 15.90
N GLU A 32 8.74 -5.81 15.50
CA GLU A 32 8.35 -6.92 14.62
C GLU A 32 7.26 -7.78 15.29
N ASN A 33 6.52 -8.55 14.50
CA ASN A 33 5.47 -9.47 14.94
C ASN A 33 4.35 -8.81 15.77
N PHE A 34 3.95 -7.60 15.39
CA PHE A 34 2.79 -6.87 15.93
C PHE A 34 2.89 -6.57 17.42
N CYS A 35 4.12 -6.32 17.90
CA CYS A 35 4.44 -6.06 19.30
C CYS A 35 4.78 -4.58 19.57
N GLY A 36 4.75 -4.20 20.84
CA GLY A 36 5.13 -2.86 21.29
C GLY A 36 3.99 -1.84 21.15
N LYS A 37 4.34 -0.56 21.10
CA LYS A 37 3.35 0.50 20.91
C LYS A 37 2.74 0.40 19.52
N LYS A 38 1.42 0.60 19.44
CA LYS A 38 0.68 0.66 18.17
C LYS A 38 0.12 2.05 17.89
N VAL A 39 0.08 2.39 16.61
CA VAL A 39 -0.54 3.61 16.08
C VAL A 39 -1.55 3.19 15.01
N GLU A 40 -2.81 3.58 15.19
CA GLU A 40 -3.87 3.35 14.20
C GLU A 40 -4.06 4.62 13.35
N LEU A 41 -4.08 4.45 12.03
CA LEU A 41 -4.21 5.53 11.06
C LEU A 41 -5.34 5.23 10.10
N SER A 42 -6.19 6.23 9.86
CA SER A 42 -7.30 6.21 8.90
C SER A 42 -7.18 7.28 7.80
N ALA A 43 -6.14 8.11 7.88
CA ALA A 43 -5.83 9.16 6.93
C ALA A 43 -4.31 9.23 6.71
N GLU A 44 -3.87 10.10 5.80
CA GLU A 44 -2.45 10.31 5.54
C GLU A 44 -1.67 10.74 6.80
N CYS A 45 -0.45 10.25 6.91
CA CYS A 45 0.49 10.57 7.98
C CYS A 45 1.83 10.93 7.36
N LYS A 46 2.22 12.21 7.46
CA LYS A 46 3.47 12.75 6.90
C LYS A 46 4.70 12.40 7.75
N ASN A 47 4.50 11.98 8.99
CA ASN A 47 5.57 11.62 9.91
C ASN A 47 5.04 10.69 11.01
N VAL A 48 5.38 9.40 10.99
CA VAL A 48 4.94 8.42 12.00
C VAL A 48 5.54 8.69 13.38
N ILE A 49 6.69 9.38 13.44
CA ILE A 49 7.36 9.74 14.69
C ILE A 49 6.50 10.72 15.49
N GLU A 50 5.80 11.65 14.83
CA GLU A 50 4.86 12.58 15.47
C GLU A 50 3.64 11.88 16.07
N LYS A 51 3.33 10.66 15.60
CA LYS A 51 2.31 9.79 16.20
C LYS A 51 2.87 8.91 17.32
N GLY A 52 4.15 9.10 17.65
CA GLY A 52 4.84 8.43 18.73
C GLY A 52 5.30 7.02 18.38
N CYS A 53 5.51 6.70 17.10
CA CYS A 53 6.17 5.48 16.65
C CYS A 53 7.56 5.86 16.12
N GLU A 54 8.61 5.66 16.92
CA GLU A 54 9.98 6.08 16.58
C GLU A 54 10.55 5.28 15.41
N LYS A 55 10.22 3.99 15.37
CA LYS A 55 10.60 3.07 14.30
C LYS A 55 9.47 2.09 14.06
N VAL A 56 9.16 1.85 12.78
CA VAL A 56 8.15 0.88 12.38
C VAL A 56 8.77 -0.51 12.29
N GLY A 57 8.30 -1.43 13.12
CA GLY A 57 8.74 -2.82 13.15
C GLY A 57 7.81 -3.79 12.41
N SER A 58 6.49 -3.56 12.47
CA SER A 58 5.50 -4.36 11.74
C SER A 58 4.23 -3.57 11.41
N ILE A 59 3.44 -4.05 10.44
CA ILE A 59 2.26 -3.35 9.94
C ILE A 59 1.11 -4.34 9.73
N ILE A 60 -0.10 -3.94 10.09
CA ILE A 60 -1.34 -4.61 9.68
C ILE A 60 -2.17 -3.63 8.87
N VAL A 61 -2.44 -3.94 7.61
CA VAL A 61 -3.40 -3.18 6.79
C VAL A 61 -4.75 -3.87 6.94
N GLU A 62 -5.66 -3.26 7.68
CA GLU A 62 -7.03 -3.77 7.83
C GLU A 62 -7.91 -3.40 6.62
N SER A 63 -7.73 -2.18 6.10
CA SER A 63 -8.42 -1.66 4.92
C SER A 63 -7.48 -0.73 4.15
N GLY A 64 -7.15 -1.13 2.93
CA GLY A 64 -6.19 -0.47 2.05
C GLY A 64 -6.73 -0.34 0.63
N PRO A 65 -5.84 -0.23 -0.38
CA PRO A 65 -4.38 -0.23 -0.27
C PRO A 65 -3.83 1.08 0.31
N TRP A 66 -2.63 1.00 0.89
CA TRP A 66 -1.83 2.14 1.32
C TRP A 66 -0.53 2.20 0.52
N VAL A 67 0.04 3.39 0.41
CA VAL A 67 1.43 3.58 -0.01
C VAL A 67 2.20 4.18 1.15
N ALA A 68 3.31 3.54 1.49
CA ALA A 68 4.24 4.01 2.51
C ALA A 68 5.56 4.45 1.89
N PHE A 69 6.30 5.27 2.61
CA PHE A 69 7.49 5.94 2.13
C PHE A 69 8.62 5.86 3.16
N GLU A 70 9.83 5.70 2.63
CA GLU A 70 11.08 5.70 3.39
C GLU A 70 11.26 6.95 4.25
N ARG A 71 10.97 8.13 3.68
CA ARG A 71 11.17 9.44 4.33
C ARG A 71 9.85 10.09 4.71
N GLN A 72 9.96 11.13 5.53
CA GLN A 72 8.84 12.00 5.89
C GLN A 72 8.27 12.69 4.64
N ALA A 73 7.05 13.21 4.78
CA ALA A 73 6.34 13.98 3.74
C ALA A 73 6.30 13.28 2.37
N PHE A 74 6.12 11.95 2.38
CA PHE A 74 5.96 11.10 1.19
C PHE A 74 7.17 11.06 0.25
N GLY A 75 8.39 11.18 0.82
CA GLY A 75 9.63 11.13 0.07
C GLY A 75 10.34 9.78 0.11
N GLY A 76 11.21 9.53 -0.88
CA GLY A 76 12.11 8.37 -0.89
C GLY A 76 11.51 7.13 -1.52
N GLU A 77 12.04 5.96 -1.15
CA GLU A 77 11.53 4.68 -1.63
C GLU A 77 10.06 4.49 -1.24
N GLN A 78 9.30 3.87 -2.14
CA GLN A 78 7.86 3.67 -2.01
C GLN A 78 7.55 2.18 -1.78
N PHE A 79 6.54 1.90 -0.95
CA PHE A 79 6.10 0.55 -0.61
C PHE A 79 4.59 0.45 -0.73
N VAL A 80 4.09 -0.42 -1.60
CA VAL A 80 2.64 -0.70 -1.67
C VAL A 80 2.27 -1.71 -0.60
N LEU A 81 1.30 -1.32 0.23
CA LEU A 81 0.78 -2.10 1.34
C LEU A 81 -0.68 -2.45 1.04
N GLU A 82 -0.88 -3.64 0.50
CA GLU A 82 -2.20 -4.24 0.29
C GLU A 82 -2.74 -4.78 1.62
N LYS A 83 -4.03 -5.15 1.68
CA LYS A 83 -4.60 -5.72 2.90
C LYS A 83 -3.82 -6.97 3.31
N GLY A 84 -3.38 -7.02 4.55
CA GLY A 84 -2.65 -8.14 5.09
C GLY A 84 -1.79 -7.78 6.29
N GLU A 85 -0.98 -8.74 6.68
CA GLU A 85 -0.08 -8.68 7.82
C GLU A 85 1.36 -8.67 7.33
N TYR A 86 2.13 -7.69 7.79
CA TYR A 86 3.53 -7.51 7.45
C TYR A 86 4.37 -7.57 8.75
N PRO A 87 4.79 -8.77 9.18
CA PRO A 87 5.37 -8.99 10.51
C PRO A 87 6.76 -8.36 10.68
N ARG A 88 7.42 -7.94 9.59
CA ARG A 88 8.75 -7.32 9.64
C ARG A 88 9.06 -6.50 8.40
N TRP A 89 10.07 -5.65 8.49
CA TRP A 89 10.40 -4.73 7.40
C TRP A 89 10.68 -5.39 6.05
N SER A 90 11.32 -6.55 6.05
CA SER A 90 11.62 -7.30 4.82
C SER A 90 10.38 -7.84 4.09
N THR A 91 9.19 -7.75 4.69
CA THR A 91 7.94 -8.23 4.09
C THR A 91 7.20 -7.17 3.26
N TRP A 92 7.51 -5.88 3.44
CA TRP A 92 6.96 -4.80 2.60
C TRP A 92 7.94 -4.24 1.57
N THR A 93 9.24 -4.43 1.76
CA THR A 93 10.25 -4.00 0.78
C THR A 93 10.63 -5.11 -0.19
N ASN A 94 10.74 -4.76 -1.47
CA ASN A 94 11.22 -5.65 -2.54
C ASN A 94 12.68 -5.37 -2.93
N SER A 95 13.29 -4.32 -2.40
CA SER A 95 14.70 -3.96 -2.64
C SER A 95 15.62 -4.40 -1.51
N GLN A 96 15.07 -4.55 -0.29
CA GLN A 96 15.81 -4.78 0.95
C GLN A 96 16.91 -3.72 1.23
N THR A 97 16.82 -2.53 0.62
CA THR A 97 17.84 -1.49 0.77
C THR A 97 17.66 -0.62 2.01
N ASN A 98 16.42 -0.49 2.51
CA ASN A 98 16.11 0.32 3.66
C ASN A 98 14.99 -0.33 4.51
N ASN A 99 15.07 -0.17 5.83
CA ASN A 99 14.07 -0.60 6.81
C ASN A 99 13.28 0.58 7.42
N TYR A 100 13.55 1.82 7.03
CA TYR A 100 12.79 2.99 7.46
C TYR A 100 11.47 3.10 6.70
N LEU A 101 10.43 3.45 7.45
CA LEU A 101 9.12 3.84 6.95
C LEU A 101 8.66 5.00 7.83
N LEU A 102 8.60 6.19 7.25
CA LEU A 102 8.39 7.42 8.01
C LEU A 102 7.11 8.16 7.64
N SER A 103 6.50 7.86 6.50
CA SER A 103 5.21 8.41 6.13
C SER A 103 4.39 7.43 5.30
N LEU A 104 3.07 7.60 5.30
CA LEU A 104 2.14 6.76 4.56
C LEU A 104 0.83 7.50 4.27
N ARG A 105 0.19 7.13 3.16
CA ARG A 105 -1.14 7.66 2.79
C ARG A 105 -2.00 6.56 2.17
N PRO A 106 -3.34 6.72 2.21
CA PRO A 106 -4.23 5.94 1.37
C PRO A 106 -3.82 6.04 -0.10
N LEU A 107 -3.83 4.90 -0.80
CA LEU A 107 -3.64 4.85 -2.24
C LEU A 107 -5.02 4.79 -2.90
N LYS A 108 -5.31 5.77 -3.76
CA LYS A 108 -6.60 5.83 -4.44
C LYS A 108 -6.59 4.87 -5.64
N VAL A 109 -7.64 4.07 -5.75
CA VAL A 109 -7.86 3.15 -6.87
C VAL A 109 -9.19 3.49 -7.50
N ASP A 110 -9.12 4.31 -8.56
CA ASP A 110 -10.26 5.10 -9.03
C ASP A 110 -11.14 4.37 -10.04
N SER A 111 -10.72 3.17 -10.47
CA SER A 111 -11.32 2.42 -11.58
C SER A 111 -11.14 0.91 -11.39
N ALA A 112 -12.16 0.14 -11.79
CA ALA A 112 -12.05 -1.32 -11.90
C ALA A 112 -11.23 -1.73 -13.13
N ASP A 113 -11.34 -0.96 -14.22
CA ASP A 113 -10.55 -1.16 -15.43
C ASP A 113 -9.17 -0.53 -15.26
N HIS A 114 -8.16 -1.15 -15.84
CA HIS A 114 -6.78 -0.74 -15.73
C HIS A 114 -6.18 -0.55 -17.12
N LYS A 115 -5.62 0.64 -17.37
CA LYS A 115 -4.93 0.94 -18.64
C LYS A 115 -3.67 1.78 -18.42
N LEU A 116 -2.55 1.26 -18.91
CA LEU A 116 -1.23 1.88 -18.81
C LEU A 116 -0.53 1.91 -20.17
N HIS A 117 0.11 3.03 -20.48
CA HIS A 117 1.04 3.15 -21.60
C HIS A 117 2.44 3.41 -21.07
N LEU A 118 3.40 2.60 -21.54
CA LEU A 118 4.82 2.78 -21.28
C LEU A 118 5.51 3.30 -22.54
N PHE A 119 6.46 4.22 -22.38
CA PHE A 119 7.22 4.80 -23.47
C PHE A 119 8.72 4.77 -23.18
N GLU A 120 9.51 4.44 -24.20
CA GLU A 120 10.96 4.31 -24.12
C GLU A 120 11.68 5.66 -23.87
N ASN A 121 11.14 6.75 -24.39
CA ASN A 121 11.72 8.10 -24.26
C ASN A 121 10.82 9.04 -23.44
N PRO A 122 11.37 10.14 -22.88
CA PRO A 122 10.59 11.18 -22.24
C PRO A 122 9.56 11.81 -23.20
N GLY A 123 8.53 12.44 -22.64
CA GLY A 123 7.52 13.17 -23.42
C GLY A 123 6.65 12.29 -24.31
N PHE A 124 6.46 11.01 -23.95
CA PHE A 124 5.62 10.03 -24.65
C PHE A 124 6.13 9.65 -26.05
N ALA A 125 7.45 9.59 -26.21
CA ALA A 125 8.10 9.30 -27.49
C ALA A 125 8.79 7.93 -27.52
N GLY A 126 9.21 7.52 -28.72
CA GLY A 126 9.91 6.25 -28.94
C GLY A 126 8.97 5.05 -28.97
N ARG A 127 9.51 3.86 -28.67
CA ARG A 127 8.72 2.62 -28.60
C ARG A 127 7.66 2.75 -27.51
N LYS A 128 6.45 2.26 -27.81
CA LYS A 128 5.29 2.28 -26.93
C LYS A 128 4.83 0.86 -26.63
N MET A 129 4.42 0.62 -25.38
CA MET A 129 3.69 -0.58 -24.97
C MET A 129 2.38 -0.17 -24.29
N GLU A 130 1.29 -0.84 -24.63
CA GLU A 130 -0.02 -0.69 -23.96
C GLU A 130 -0.29 -1.95 -23.13
N ILE A 131 -0.72 -1.76 -21.89
CA ILE A 131 -1.13 -2.82 -20.97
C ILE A 131 -2.56 -2.51 -20.54
N VAL A 132 -3.47 -3.46 -20.76
CA VAL A 132 -4.89 -3.34 -20.39
C VAL A 132 -5.27 -4.56 -19.56
N ASP A 133 -5.76 -4.32 -18.35
CA ASP A 133 -6.28 -5.34 -17.44
C ASP A 133 -5.41 -6.59 -17.25
N ASP A 134 -4.09 -6.43 -17.34
CA ASP A 134 -3.12 -7.50 -17.17
C ASP A 134 -1.93 -7.09 -16.31
N ASP A 135 -1.29 -8.07 -15.66
CA ASP A 135 -0.04 -7.88 -14.93
C ASP A 135 1.12 -8.42 -15.77
N VAL A 136 2.18 -7.65 -15.90
CA VAL A 136 3.34 -7.98 -16.75
C VAL A 136 4.56 -8.27 -15.87
N PRO A 137 4.87 -9.54 -15.56
CA PRO A 137 6.02 -9.90 -14.74
C PRO A 137 7.36 -9.71 -15.46
N SER A 138 7.38 -9.51 -16.77
CA SER A 138 8.58 -9.18 -17.54
C SER A 138 8.23 -8.42 -18.80
N LEU A 139 8.66 -7.16 -18.91
CA LEU A 139 8.48 -6.33 -20.11
C LEU A 139 9.15 -6.96 -21.36
N TRP A 140 10.22 -7.74 -21.14
CA TRP A 140 10.97 -8.44 -22.19
C TRP A 140 10.12 -9.45 -22.97
N VAL A 141 9.14 -10.09 -22.33
CA VAL A 141 8.26 -11.10 -22.97
C VAL A 141 7.39 -10.46 -24.05
N HIS A 142 7.14 -9.15 -23.94
CA HIS A 142 6.38 -8.38 -24.91
C HIS A 142 7.27 -7.60 -25.90
N GLY A 143 8.56 -7.93 -26.00
CA GLY A 143 9.50 -7.26 -26.89
C GLY A 143 9.88 -5.84 -26.47
N PHE A 144 9.48 -5.42 -25.27
CA PHE A 144 9.91 -4.17 -24.67
C PHE A 144 11.26 -4.36 -23.95
N GLN A 145 11.91 -3.26 -23.57
CA GLN A 145 13.22 -3.27 -22.93
C GLN A 145 13.08 -2.87 -21.45
N ASP A 146 14.19 -2.75 -20.74
CA ASP A 146 14.19 -2.26 -19.35
C ASP A 146 14.11 -0.73 -19.23
N ARG A 147 14.16 -0.01 -20.36
CA ARG A 147 14.08 1.45 -20.40
C ARG A 147 12.64 1.94 -20.54
N VAL A 148 12.11 2.57 -19.50
CA VAL A 148 10.82 3.29 -19.49
C VAL A 148 11.05 4.71 -18.99
N ALA A 149 10.85 5.70 -19.85
CA ALA A 149 11.20 7.09 -19.57
C ALA A 149 9.99 8.05 -19.49
N SER A 150 8.82 7.64 -19.98
CA SER A 150 7.55 8.31 -19.70
C SER A 150 6.39 7.31 -19.67
N ILE A 151 5.31 7.65 -18.96
CA ILE A 151 4.17 6.76 -18.68
C ILE A 151 2.87 7.56 -18.76
N LYS A 152 1.80 6.94 -19.29
CA LYS A 152 0.43 7.42 -19.13
C LYS A 152 -0.40 6.38 -18.40
N ALA A 153 -0.77 6.65 -17.16
CA ALA A 153 -1.70 5.83 -16.40
C ALA A 153 -3.10 6.38 -16.65
N THR A 154 -3.80 5.79 -17.63
CA THR A 154 -5.12 6.26 -18.04
C THR A 154 -6.19 5.80 -17.06
N ASN A 155 -6.11 4.55 -16.60
CA ASN A 155 -7.09 3.98 -15.67
C ASN A 155 -6.39 3.08 -14.65
N GLY A 156 -6.95 3.05 -13.43
CA GLY A 156 -6.48 2.23 -12.32
C GLY A 156 -5.18 2.74 -11.70
N ALA A 157 -4.72 2.06 -10.65
CA ALA A 157 -3.44 2.31 -10.02
C ALA A 157 -2.47 1.16 -10.35
N TRP A 158 -1.20 1.50 -10.60
CA TRP A 158 -0.19 0.55 -11.04
C TRP A 158 1.06 0.65 -10.19
N VAL A 159 1.82 -0.45 -10.13
CA VAL A 159 3.15 -0.51 -9.54
C VAL A 159 4.15 -1.00 -10.57
N GLY A 160 5.15 -0.19 -10.87
CA GLY A 160 6.32 -0.60 -11.64
C GLY A 160 7.47 -1.02 -10.73
N TYR A 161 8.27 -1.95 -11.22
CA TYR A 161 9.41 -2.52 -10.50
C TYR A 161 10.68 -2.48 -11.36
N MET A 162 11.81 -2.22 -10.72
CA MET A 162 13.11 -2.17 -11.39
C MET A 162 13.50 -3.48 -12.09
N PHE A 163 13.08 -4.63 -11.56
CA PHE A 163 13.47 -5.96 -12.06
C PHE A 163 12.25 -6.82 -12.44
N PRO A 164 12.45 -7.86 -13.28
CA PRO A 164 11.41 -8.83 -13.58
C PRO A 164 10.93 -9.58 -12.32
N GLY A 165 9.67 -10.01 -12.35
CA GLY A 165 9.00 -10.73 -11.27
C GLY A 165 8.66 -9.86 -10.06
N TYR A 166 8.39 -8.56 -10.29
CA TYR A 166 7.97 -7.61 -9.26
C TYR A 166 9.01 -7.35 -8.16
N ARG A 167 10.30 -7.31 -8.53
CA ARG A 167 11.43 -7.18 -7.61
C ARG A 167 12.15 -5.84 -7.71
N GLY A 168 12.88 -5.47 -6.66
CA GLY A 168 13.59 -4.20 -6.58
C GLY A 168 12.70 -3.06 -6.09
N ARG A 169 13.10 -1.82 -6.37
CA ARG A 169 12.33 -0.64 -5.95
C ARG A 169 10.98 -0.58 -6.66
N GLN A 170 9.98 -0.07 -5.94
CA GLN A 170 8.62 0.10 -6.42
C GLN A 170 8.37 1.57 -6.81
N TYR A 171 7.60 1.78 -7.87
CA TYR A 171 7.14 3.10 -8.32
C TYR A 171 5.65 3.06 -8.55
N ILE A 172 4.90 3.93 -7.89
CA ILE A 172 3.44 3.96 -7.98
C ILE A 172 3.02 4.93 -9.09
N PHE A 173 2.08 4.48 -9.92
CA PHE A 173 1.42 5.28 -10.95
C PHE A 173 -0.08 5.33 -10.67
N GLU A 174 -0.53 6.47 -10.16
CA GLU A 174 -1.95 6.82 -10.09
C GLU A 174 -2.39 7.42 -11.43
N HIS A 175 -3.69 7.70 -11.61
CA HIS A 175 -4.19 8.32 -12.83
C HIS A 175 -3.41 9.60 -13.17
N GLY A 176 -2.78 9.63 -14.35
CA GLY A 176 -1.97 10.77 -14.75
C GLY A 176 -0.96 10.52 -15.86
N ASP A 177 -0.38 11.63 -16.30
CA ASP A 177 0.61 11.73 -17.37
C ASP A 177 1.99 12.05 -16.76
N TYR A 178 2.92 11.09 -16.86
CA TYR A 178 4.28 11.21 -16.33
C TYR A 178 5.26 11.36 -17.50
N LYS A 179 5.76 12.58 -17.73
CA LYS A 179 6.55 12.93 -18.92
C LYS A 179 8.02 12.56 -18.77
N HIS A 180 8.50 12.36 -17.55
CA HIS A 180 9.88 12.02 -17.25
C HIS A 180 9.97 11.08 -16.05
N TRP A 181 11.02 10.26 -15.95
CA TRP A 181 11.15 9.29 -14.86
C TRP A 181 11.32 9.88 -13.46
N ASN A 182 11.65 11.17 -13.39
CA ASN A 182 11.71 11.92 -12.15
C ASN A 182 10.30 12.14 -11.56
N ASP A 183 9.27 12.15 -12.41
CA ASP A 183 7.88 12.43 -12.01
C ASP A 183 7.32 11.33 -11.08
N TRP A 184 7.87 10.11 -11.14
CA TRP A 184 7.54 9.00 -10.24
C TRP A 184 8.64 8.68 -9.22
N GLY A 185 9.63 9.57 -9.08
CA GLY A 185 10.69 9.45 -8.07
C GLY A 185 11.80 8.44 -8.40
N ALA A 186 11.94 8.01 -9.66
CA ALA A 186 13.08 7.21 -10.08
C ALA A 186 14.30 8.09 -10.40
N SER A 187 15.51 7.57 -10.14
CA SER A 187 16.78 8.22 -10.54
C SER A 187 17.23 7.80 -11.94
N THR A 188 16.78 6.64 -12.41
CA THR A 188 17.05 6.09 -13.75
C THR A 188 15.74 5.59 -14.37
N PRO A 189 15.61 5.60 -15.70
CA PRO A 189 14.40 5.13 -16.40
C PRO A 189 14.32 3.61 -16.46
N GLN A 190 14.57 2.90 -15.36
CA GLN A 190 14.60 1.43 -15.35
C GLN A 190 13.32 0.84 -14.75
N ILE A 191 12.53 0.16 -15.58
CA ILE A 191 11.36 -0.62 -15.18
C ILE A 191 11.34 -1.90 -16.01
N GLN A 192 11.15 -3.05 -15.37
CA GLN A 192 11.17 -4.35 -16.04
C GLN A 192 9.96 -5.24 -15.73
N SER A 193 9.14 -4.86 -14.76
CA SER A 193 7.82 -5.47 -14.55
C SER A 193 6.85 -4.46 -13.99
N VAL A 194 5.57 -4.68 -14.27
CA VAL A 194 4.45 -3.82 -13.87
C VAL A 194 3.29 -4.70 -13.46
N ARG A 195 2.57 -4.34 -12.41
CA ARG A 195 1.29 -4.97 -12.05
C ARG A 195 0.26 -3.93 -11.66
N ARG A 196 -1.00 -4.33 -11.67
CA ARG A 196 -2.09 -3.54 -11.12
C ARG A 196 -2.05 -3.58 -9.59
N VAL A 197 -2.41 -2.47 -8.97
CA VAL A 197 -2.69 -2.42 -7.53
C VAL A 197 -4.10 -2.94 -7.34
N ARG A 198 -4.26 -4.01 -6.56
CA ARG A 198 -5.57 -4.60 -6.32
C ARG A 198 -6.16 -4.04 -5.05
N ASP A 199 -7.27 -3.33 -5.16
CA ASP A 199 -8.12 -3.01 -4.01
C ASP A 199 -9.17 -4.11 -3.76
N MET A 200 -9.47 -4.39 -2.49
CA MET A 200 -10.53 -5.29 -2.05
C MET A 200 -11.92 -4.92 -2.57
N GLN A 201 -12.18 -3.65 -2.89
CA GLN A 201 -13.46 -3.22 -3.44
C GLN A 201 -13.75 -3.94 -4.77
N TRP A 202 -12.71 -4.17 -5.58
CA TRP A 202 -12.81 -4.73 -6.92
C TRP A 202 -12.19 -6.14 -7.05
N HIS A 203 -11.21 -6.48 -6.22
CA HIS A 203 -10.43 -7.71 -6.28
C HIS A 203 -10.52 -8.51 -4.96
N LYS A 204 -11.63 -9.25 -4.78
CA LYS A 204 -11.87 -10.07 -3.58
C LYS A 204 -11.04 -11.37 -3.49
N ARG A 205 -10.30 -11.74 -4.55
CA ARG A 205 -9.48 -12.96 -4.61
C ARG A 205 -7.99 -12.59 -4.62
N GLY A 206 -7.20 -13.21 -3.75
CA GLY A 206 -5.74 -13.00 -3.62
C GLY A 206 -5.29 -12.25 -2.36
N CYS A 207 -6.22 -11.71 -1.56
CA CYS A 207 -5.91 -11.18 -0.23
C CYS A 207 -5.82 -12.32 0.78
N PHE A 208 -4.75 -12.35 1.60
CA PHE A 208 -4.63 -13.31 2.70
C PHE A 208 -5.79 -13.05 3.68
N ILE A 209 -6.69 -14.02 3.83
CA ILE A 209 -7.76 -13.94 4.82
C ILE A 209 -7.14 -14.47 6.12
N ALA A 210 -6.92 -13.58 7.10
CA ALA A 210 -6.54 -14.01 8.43
C ALA A 210 -7.58 -15.04 8.92
N PRO A 211 -7.17 -16.19 9.45
CA PRO A 211 -8.12 -17.17 9.97
C PRO A 211 -8.95 -16.49 11.07
N THR A 212 -10.27 -16.57 10.95
CA THR A 212 -11.20 -16.09 11.97
C THR A 212 -10.78 -16.66 13.34
N PRO A 213 -10.63 -15.85 14.39
CA PRO A 213 -10.29 -16.38 15.71
C PRO A 213 -11.31 -17.42 16.10
N THR A 214 -10.85 -18.65 16.38
CA THR A 214 -11.68 -19.73 16.86
C THR A 214 -12.43 -19.25 18.10
N PRO A 215 -13.78 -19.31 18.15
CA PRO A 215 -14.50 -18.93 19.35
C PRO A 215 -14.02 -19.79 20.52
N THR A 216 -13.59 -19.13 21.60
CA THR A 216 -13.21 -19.80 22.83
C THR A 216 -14.35 -20.70 23.30
N PRO A 217 -14.14 -22.01 23.50
CA PRO A 217 -15.20 -22.88 23.99
C PRO A 217 -15.69 -22.37 25.33
N THR A 218 -17.01 -22.19 25.44
CA THR A 218 -17.66 -21.81 26.71
C THR A 218 -17.31 -22.85 27.77
N PRO A 219 -16.85 -22.45 28.97
CA PRO A 219 -16.62 -23.39 30.06
C PRO A 219 -17.91 -24.16 30.34
N ALA A 220 -17.82 -25.48 30.41
CA ALA A 220 -18.96 -26.32 30.78
C ALA A 220 -19.49 -25.88 32.17
N PRO A 221 -20.82 -25.81 32.35
CA PRO A 221 -21.38 -25.51 33.66
C PRO A 221 -20.94 -26.58 34.67
N ASN A 222 -20.56 -26.15 35.87
CA ASN A 222 -20.12 -27.04 36.94
C ASN A 222 -21.21 -28.09 37.23
N PRO A 223 -20.85 -29.35 37.50
CA PRO A 223 -21.80 -30.38 37.90
C PRO A 223 -22.58 -29.94 39.14
N THR A 224 -23.90 -30.07 39.09
CA THR A 224 -24.78 -29.79 40.22
C THR A 224 -24.43 -30.71 41.40
N PRO A 225 -24.20 -30.19 42.62
CA PRO A 225 -23.92 -31.04 43.76
C PRO A 225 -25.12 -31.95 44.08
N PRO A 226 -24.88 -33.19 44.54
CA PRO A 226 -25.94 -34.14 44.84
C PRO A 226 -26.81 -33.66 46.00
N ALA A 227 -28.12 -33.92 45.89
CA ALA A 227 -29.09 -33.57 46.91
C ALA A 227 -28.82 -34.31 48.23
N PRO A 228 -29.04 -33.67 49.40
CA PRO A 228 -28.82 -34.30 50.69
C PRO A 228 -29.81 -35.45 50.91
N PRO A 229 -29.41 -36.51 51.64
CA PRO A 229 -30.26 -37.67 51.87
C PRO A 229 -31.49 -37.30 52.69
N ASN A 230 -32.66 -37.76 52.22
CA ASN A 230 -33.93 -37.61 52.91
C ASN A 230 -33.88 -38.34 54.25
N ALA A 231 -34.05 -37.58 55.34
CA ALA A 231 -34.32 -38.15 56.66
C ALA A 231 -35.76 -38.68 56.67
N THR A 232 -35.94 -39.97 56.43
CA THR A 232 -37.19 -40.65 56.79
C THR A 232 -37.20 -40.90 58.29
N GLY A 233 -38.00 -40.09 58.97
CA GLY A 233 -38.38 -40.26 60.36
C GLY A 233 -39.28 -41.48 60.57
N THR A 234 -38.98 -42.16 61.68
CA THR A 234 -39.83 -42.96 62.58
C THR A 234 -41.32 -43.15 62.22
N SER A 235 -41.73 -44.42 62.21
CA SER A 235 -42.75 -44.96 63.12
C SER A 235 -42.57 -46.46 63.27
#